data_AF-A0A820WV29-F1
#
_entry.id   AF-A0A820WV29-F1
#
_cell.length_a   1.000
_cell.length_b   1.000
_cell.length_c   1.000
_cell.angle_alpha   90.00
_cell.angle_beta   90.00
_cell.angle_gamma   90.00
#
_symmetry.space_group_name_H-M   'P 1'
#
loop_
_entity.id
_entity.type
_entity.pdbx_description
1 polymer ?
#
loop_
_entity_poly.entity_id
_entity_poly.type
_entity_poly.pdbx_seq_one_letter_code
_entity_poly.pdbx_strand_id
1 'polypeptide(L)'
;FLNSIDIHPNARWKQNGLTVAGGNGQGNGINQLSNPLGLYVDDDQTVYVADQSNRRIVEWKSGATSGQVVAGGNEKGSGDHQLSNPIDVIVDKETNSLFICDSSNRRVVQWPRRNGTSGETIISNIDCR
;
A
#
# COMPACT_ATOMS: atom_id res chain seq x y z
N PHE A 1 42.91 20.92 -0.31
CA PHE A 1 42.16 20.08 -1.26
C PHE A 1 40.71 20.00 -0.78
N LEU A 2 39.82 20.71 -1.50
CA LEU A 2 38.37 20.47 -1.75
C LEU A 2 37.47 20.08 -0.55
N ASN A 3 36.31 20.66 -0.27
CA ASN A 3 35.46 21.60 -1.00
C ASN A 3 34.47 22.26 -0.04
N SER A 4 34.29 23.58 -0.18
CA SER A 4 33.07 24.24 0.24
C SER A 4 31.89 23.58 -0.46
N ILE A 5 30.79 23.35 0.27
CA ILE A 5 29.53 23.03 -0.37
C ILE A 5 29.02 24.34 -0.97
N ASP A 6 29.32 24.59 -2.25
CA ASP A 6 28.78 25.72 -2.98
C ASP A 6 27.29 25.47 -3.21
N ILE A 7 26.46 25.92 -2.26
CA ILE A 7 25.02 25.94 -2.45
C ILE A 7 24.74 27.09 -3.41
N HIS A 8 24.51 26.76 -4.68
CA HIS A 8 24.25 27.76 -5.71
C HIS A 8 23.03 28.61 -5.30
N PRO A 9 23.12 29.97 -5.27
CA PRO A 9 22.05 30.85 -4.80
C PRO A 9 20.79 30.83 -5.70
N ASN A 10 20.84 30.08 -6.80
CA ASN A 10 19.74 29.86 -7.75
C ASN A 10 19.24 28.41 -7.79
N ALA A 11 19.57 27.58 -6.78
CA ALA A 11 19.02 26.23 -6.64
C ALA A 11 17.50 26.30 -6.39
N ARG A 12 16.74 26.50 -7.47
CA ARG A 12 15.29 26.38 -7.51
C ARG A 12 14.96 24.90 -7.43
N TRP A 13 14.81 24.36 -6.22
CA TRP A 13 14.17 23.06 -6.03
C TRP A 13 12.66 23.18 -6.30
N LYS A 14 12.28 23.44 -7.55
CA LYS A 14 10.93 23.12 -8.03
C LYS A 14 10.91 21.64 -8.37
N GLN A 15 10.79 20.78 -7.36
CA GLN A 15 10.28 19.44 -7.61
C GLN A 15 8.77 19.58 -7.75
N ASN A 16 8.26 19.47 -8.98
CA ASN A 16 6.86 19.21 -9.18
C ASN A 16 6.59 17.83 -8.56
N GLY A 17 5.76 17.77 -7.52
CA GLY A 17 5.31 16.50 -6.97
C GLY A 17 4.56 15.72 -8.05
N LEU A 18 4.89 14.44 -8.20
CA LEU A 18 4.19 13.53 -9.09
C LEU A 18 3.25 12.65 -8.26
N THR A 19 1.98 12.63 -8.62
CA THR A 19 1.04 11.64 -8.08
C THR A 19 1.34 10.29 -8.70
N VAL A 20 1.68 9.30 -7.86
CA VAL A 20 2.02 7.93 -8.29
C VAL A 20 0.96 6.88 -7.93
N ALA A 21 0.00 7.26 -7.08
CA ALA A 21 -1.16 6.44 -6.73
C ALA A 21 -2.35 7.35 -6.38
N GLY A 22 -3.55 7.00 -6.86
CA GLY A 22 -4.76 7.81 -6.66
C GLY A 22 -4.79 9.08 -7.51
N GLY A 23 -5.09 10.24 -6.91
CA GLY A 23 -5.16 11.53 -7.60
C GLY A 23 -6.51 11.87 -8.26
N ASN A 24 -7.49 10.96 -8.22
CA ASN A 24 -8.79 11.12 -8.86
C ASN A 24 -9.93 11.32 -7.85
N GLY A 25 -9.62 11.97 -6.72
CA GLY A 25 -10.56 12.16 -5.61
C GLY A 25 -10.76 10.91 -4.75
N GLN A 26 -11.50 11.09 -3.66
CA GLN A 26 -11.86 10.00 -2.76
C GLN A 26 -12.93 9.11 -3.40
N GLY A 27 -12.74 7.78 -3.35
CA GLY A 27 -13.70 6.83 -3.87
C GLY A 27 -13.20 5.38 -3.87
N ASN A 28 -14.00 4.49 -4.44
CA ASN A 28 -13.70 3.04 -4.52
C ASN A 28 -13.28 2.58 -5.93
N GLY A 29 -13.27 3.49 -6.91
CA GLY A 29 -12.71 3.23 -8.23
C GLY A 29 -11.25 2.77 -8.16
N ILE A 30 -10.78 2.04 -9.17
CA ILE A 30 -9.41 1.49 -9.15
C ILE A 30 -8.32 2.56 -9.35
N ASN A 31 -8.70 3.75 -9.81
CA ASN A 31 -7.88 4.95 -9.88
C ASN A 31 -8.10 5.91 -8.69
N GLN A 32 -8.86 5.49 -7.68
CA GLN A 32 -9.21 6.26 -6.48
C GLN A 32 -8.76 5.53 -5.22
N LEU A 33 -8.63 6.28 -4.13
CA LEU A 33 -8.31 5.78 -2.79
C LEU A 33 -9.29 6.38 -1.78
N SER A 34 -9.49 5.74 -0.63
CA SER A 34 -10.36 6.21 0.43
C SER A 34 -9.73 5.97 1.81
N ASN A 35 -9.27 7.07 2.42
CA ASN A 35 -8.50 7.07 3.67
C ASN A 35 -7.29 6.12 3.67
N PRO A 36 -6.36 6.20 2.68
CA PRO A 36 -5.16 5.37 2.70
C PRO A 36 -4.27 5.73 3.90
N LEU A 37 -3.69 4.73 4.57
CA LEU A 37 -2.89 4.94 5.79
C LEU A 37 -1.43 4.52 5.66
N GLY A 38 -1.18 3.27 5.25
CA GLY A 38 0.16 2.73 5.06
C GLY A 38 0.47 2.46 3.59
N LEU A 39 1.75 2.47 3.26
CA LEU A 39 2.24 2.08 1.94
C LEU A 39 3.62 1.43 2.00
N TYR A 40 3.91 0.63 0.99
CA TYR A 40 5.23 0.06 0.75
C TYR A 40 5.64 0.29 -0.70
N VAL A 41 6.91 0.60 -0.94
CA VAL A 41 7.48 0.74 -2.29
C VAL A 41 8.56 -0.31 -2.46
N ASP A 42 8.45 -1.12 -3.51
CA ASP A 42 9.48 -2.12 -3.85
C ASP A 42 10.56 -1.58 -4.80
N ASP A 43 11.55 -2.42 -5.12
CA ASP A 43 12.69 -2.02 -5.97
C ASP A 43 12.27 -1.82 -7.44
N ASP A 44 11.11 -2.36 -7.83
CA ASP A 44 10.51 -2.16 -9.15
C ASP A 44 9.70 -0.85 -9.21
N GLN A 45 9.75 -0.03 -8.13
CA GLN A 45 8.96 1.18 -7.94
C GLN A 45 7.44 0.92 -7.98
N THR A 46 7.01 -0.29 -7.62
CA THR A 46 5.60 -0.59 -7.40
C THR A 46 5.21 -0.12 -6.00
N VAL A 47 4.13 0.65 -5.93
CA VAL A 47 3.57 1.16 -4.68
C VAL A 47 2.40 0.28 -4.25
N TYR A 48 2.47 -0.31 -3.08
CA TYR A 48 1.37 -1.01 -2.42
C TYR A 48 0.74 -0.08 -1.41
N VAL A 49 -0.57 0.13 -1.48
CA VAL A 49 -1.29 1.07 -0.61
C VAL A 49 -2.34 0.33 0.20
N ALA A 50 -2.34 0.54 1.52
CA ALA A 50 -3.42 0.12 2.40
C ALA A 50 -4.59 1.12 2.28
N ASP A 51 -5.52 0.80 1.40
CA ASP A 51 -6.71 1.61 1.08
C ASP A 51 -7.83 1.29 2.10
N GLN A 52 -7.64 1.83 3.30
CA GLN A 52 -8.32 1.41 4.53
C GLN A 52 -9.84 1.37 4.40
N SER A 53 -10.47 2.47 3.96
CA SER A 53 -11.94 2.57 3.92
C SER A 53 -12.54 1.72 2.80
N ASN A 54 -11.73 1.34 1.81
CA ASN A 54 -12.10 0.37 0.78
C ASN A 54 -11.75 -1.06 1.17
N ARG A 55 -11.10 -1.29 2.32
CA ARG A 55 -10.77 -2.61 2.88
C ARG A 55 -9.95 -3.46 1.92
N ARG A 56 -8.96 -2.84 1.27
CA ARG A 56 -8.15 -3.49 0.24
C ARG A 56 -6.70 -3.03 0.27
N ILE A 57 -5.82 -3.85 -0.27
CA ILE A 57 -4.50 -3.43 -0.70
C ILE A 57 -4.52 -3.25 -2.22
N VAL A 58 -4.03 -2.12 -2.69
CA VAL A 58 -3.95 -1.81 -4.12
C VAL A 58 -2.48 -1.64 -4.51
N GLU A 59 -2.04 -2.37 -5.53
CA GLU A 59 -0.71 -2.15 -6.14
C GLU A 59 -0.81 -1.13 -7.29
N TRP A 60 0.20 -0.29 -7.41
CA TRP A 60 0.37 0.71 -8.47
C TRP A 60 1.78 0.58 -9.03
N LYS A 61 1.88 0.09 -10.27
CA LYS A 61 3.17 0.02 -10.97
C LYS A 61 3.64 1.42 -11.34
N SER A 62 4.95 1.61 -11.47
CA SER A 62 5.52 2.89 -11.92
C SER A 62 4.87 3.35 -13.24
N GLY A 63 4.38 4.59 -13.25
CA GLY A 63 3.67 5.20 -14.39
C GLY A 63 2.23 4.75 -14.59
N ALA A 64 1.67 3.89 -13.72
CA ALA A 64 0.27 3.46 -13.84
C ALA A 64 -0.71 4.61 -13.50
N THR A 65 -1.81 4.67 -14.23
CA THR A 65 -2.92 5.64 -13.99
C THR A 65 -4.07 5.04 -13.18
N SER A 66 -4.02 3.73 -12.94
CA SER A 66 -4.92 2.97 -12.08
C SER A 66 -4.16 1.88 -11.35
N GLY A 67 -4.66 1.49 -10.19
CA GLY A 67 -4.09 0.38 -9.42
C GLY A 67 -4.60 -0.98 -9.86
N GLN A 68 -4.25 -2.00 -9.10
CA GLN A 68 -4.82 -3.35 -9.14
C GLN A 68 -5.04 -3.82 -7.71
N VAL A 69 -6.21 -4.39 -7.41
CA VAL A 69 -6.46 -4.96 -6.07
C VAL A 69 -5.69 -6.25 -5.95
N VAL A 70 -4.82 -6.34 -4.94
CA VAL A 70 -3.97 -7.52 -4.68
C VAL A 70 -4.32 -8.24 -3.38
N ALA A 71 -5.07 -7.58 -2.49
CA ALA A 71 -5.65 -8.21 -1.31
C ALA A 71 -6.94 -7.51 -0.87
N GLY A 72 -7.87 -8.26 -0.30
CA GLY A 72 -9.17 -7.75 0.16
C GLY A 72 -10.03 -7.18 -0.97
N GLY A 73 -10.74 -6.09 -0.70
CA GLY A 73 -11.70 -5.48 -1.63
C GLY A 73 -13.05 -6.20 -1.70
N ASN A 74 -13.21 -7.27 -0.94
CA ASN A 74 -14.46 -7.95 -0.72
C ASN A 74 -15.27 -7.27 0.40
N GLU A 75 -16.53 -7.66 0.55
CA GLU A 75 -17.39 -7.15 1.63
C GLU A 75 -16.70 -7.23 2.99
N LYS A 76 -17.12 -6.37 3.93
CA LYS A 76 -16.56 -6.35 5.28
C LYS A 76 -16.71 -7.73 5.94
N GLY A 77 -15.62 -8.24 6.51
CA GLY A 77 -15.63 -9.44 7.34
C GLY A 77 -14.24 -9.89 7.75
N SER A 78 -14.16 -11.09 8.30
CA SER A 78 -12.94 -11.69 8.85
C SER A 78 -12.54 -12.99 8.15
N GLY A 79 -13.24 -13.37 7.07
CA GLY A 79 -12.87 -14.52 6.25
C GLY A 79 -11.51 -14.32 5.57
N ASP A 80 -10.98 -15.40 5.02
CA ASP A 80 -9.62 -15.46 4.46
C ASP A 80 -9.46 -14.57 3.21
N HIS A 81 -10.56 -14.20 2.55
CA HIS A 81 -10.59 -13.29 1.41
C HIS A 81 -10.96 -11.85 1.80
N GLN A 82 -11.11 -11.54 3.09
CA GLN A 82 -11.61 -10.26 3.59
C GLN A 82 -10.57 -9.53 4.45
N LEU A 83 -10.60 -8.20 4.36
CA LEU A 83 -9.88 -7.29 5.26
C LEU A 83 -10.90 -6.34 5.92
N SER A 84 -10.52 -5.79 7.06
CA SER A 84 -11.31 -4.88 7.88
C SER A 84 -10.41 -3.78 8.43
N ASN A 85 -10.41 -2.64 7.75
CA ASN A 85 -9.51 -1.50 8.00
C ASN A 85 -8.02 -1.90 7.98
N PRO A 86 -7.49 -2.38 6.84
CA PRO A 86 -6.04 -2.56 6.72
C PRO A 86 -5.35 -1.21 6.88
N ILE A 87 -4.36 -1.13 7.76
CA ILE A 87 -3.67 0.15 8.04
C ILE A 87 -2.24 0.18 7.52
N ASP A 88 -1.63 -0.99 7.30
CA ASP A 88 -0.27 -1.08 6.79
C ASP A 88 -0.05 -2.36 5.99
N VAL A 89 0.95 -2.34 5.12
CA VAL A 89 1.36 -3.46 4.28
C VAL A 89 2.87 -3.44 4.07
N ILE A 90 3.50 -4.61 4.18
CA ILE A 90 4.89 -4.82 3.77
C ILE A 90 4.97 -5.97 2.78
N VAL A 91 6.00 -5.94 1.93
CA VAL A 91 6.28 -7.01 0.96
C VAL A 91 7.48 -7.80 1.43
N ASP A 92 7.32 -9.11 1.50
CA ASP A 92 8.43 -10.06 1.54
C ASP A 92 8.69 -10.58 0.12
N LYS A 93 9.83 -10.20 -0.42
CA LYS A 93 10.24 -10.55 -1.79
C LYS A 93 10.74 -12.00 -1.89
N GLU A 94 11.26 -12.57 -0.82
CA GLU A 94 11.79 -13.93 -0.81
C GLU A 94 10.66 -14.95 -0.93
N THR A 95 9.58 -14.75 -0.17
CA THR A 95 8.40 -15.61 -0.22
C THR A 95 7.33 -15.14 -1.20
N ASN A 96 7.53 -13.97 -1.83
CA ASN A 96 6.57 -13.31 -2.71
C ASN A 96 5.20 -13.10 -2.02
N SER A 97 5.24 -12.60 -0.78
CA SER A 97 4.07 -12.39 0.08
C SER A 97 3.87 -10.93 0.49
N LEU A 98 2.63 -10.57 0.81
CA LEU A 98 2.26 -9.36 1.54
C LEU A 98 2.00 -9.75 3.00
N PHE A 99 2.49 -8.95 3.93
CA PHE A 99 2.01 -8.97 5.31
C PHE A 99 1.21 -7.71 5.57
N ILE A 100 -0.03 -7.88 6.02
CA ILE A 100 -1.01 -6.79 6.12
C ILE A 100 -1.48 -6.70 7.56
N CYS A 101 -1.43 -5.50 8.13
CA CYS A 101 -2.00 -5.23 9.44
C CYS A 101 -3.50 -4.96 9.31
N ASP A 102 -4.31 -6.00 9.54
CA ASP A 102 -5.77 -6.01 9.39
C ASP A 102 -6.44 -5.56 10.70
N SER A 103 -6.37 -4.25 10.96
CA SER A 103 -6.50 -3.67 12.30
C SER A 103 -7.82 -3.99 13.02
N SER A 104 -8.98 -3.87 12.36
CA SER A 104 -10.26 -4.15 13.02
C SER A 104 -10.47 -5.65 13.28
N ASN A 105 -9.78 -6.51 12.52
CA ASN A 105 -9.76 -7.95 12.75
C ASN A 105 -8.63 -8.36 13.73
N ARG A 106 -7.82 -7.41 14.22
CA ARG A 106 -6.81 -7.61 15.27
C ARG A 106 -5.80 -8.71 14.92
N ARG A 107 -5.34 -8.70 13.67
CA ARG A 107 -4.45 -9.73 13.13
C ARG A 107 -3.46 -9.18 12.12
N VAL A 108 -2.36 -9.91 11.94
CA VAL A 108 -1.56 -9.83 10.70
C VAL A 108 -1.97 -10.97 9.80
N VAL A 109 -2.27 -10.66 8.54
CA VAL A 109 -2.52 -11.67 7.51
C VAL A 109 -1.40 -11.70 6.49
N GLN A 110 -1.04 -12.89 6.05
CA GLN A 110 -0.15 -13.11 4.91
C GLN A 110 -0.99 -13.38 3.67
N TRP A 111 -0.75 -12.64 2.60
CA TRP A 111 -1.38 -12.84 1.28
C TRP A 111 -0.30 -13.10 0.22
N PRO A 112 -0.59 -13.84 -0.86
CA PRO A 112 0.27 -13.84 -2.03
C PRO A 112 0.41 -12.42 -2.59
N ARG A 113 1.64 -11.99 -2.92
CA ARG A 113 1.88 -10.65 -3.49
C ARG A 113 1.14 -10.41 -4.79
N ARG A 114 0.91 -11.46 -5.58
CA ARG A 114 0.26 -11.39 -6.89
C ARG A 114 -0.65 -12.61 -7.07
N ASN A 115 -1.81 -12.38 -7.71
CA ASN A 115 -2.79 -13.42 -8.06
C ASN A 115 -3.32 -14.24 -6.86
N GLY A 116 -3.20 -13.71 -5.63
CA GLY A 116 -3.80 -14.31 -4.44
C GLY A 116 -5.29 -14.01 -4.34
N THR A 117 -6.10 -15.00 -4.00
CA THR A 117 -7.55 -14.84 -3.79
C THR A 117 -7.94 -14.81 -2.30
N SER A 118 -7.01 -15.20 -1.43
CA SER A 118 -7.17 -15.24 0.01
C SER A 118 -5.81 -15.12 0.69
N GLY A 119 -5.84 -14.93 2.01
CA GLY A 119 -4.66 -15.01 2.86
C GLY A 119 -4.94 -15.70 4.17
N GLU A 120 -3.86 -15.87 4.93
CA GLU A 120 -3.82 -16.64 6.16
C GLU A 120 -3.54 -15.73 7.35
N THR A 121 -4.21 -15.96 8.47
CA THR A 121 -3.87 -15.26 9.72
C THR A 121 -2.60 -15.85 10.30
N ILE A 122 -1.52 -15.07 10.32
CA ILE A 122 -0.23 -15.51 10.86
C ILE A 122 0.01 -15.05 12.30
N ILE A 123 -0.64 -13.96 12.72
CA ILE A 123 -0.57 -13.42 14.08
C ILE A 123 -1.98 -12.95 14.44
N SER A 124 -2.50 -13.34 15.60
CA SER A 124 -3.85 -12.97 16.07
C SER A 124 -3.80 -12.26 17.43
N ASN A 125 -4.90 -11.60 17.79
CA ASN A 125 -5.11 -10.91 19.06
C ASN A 125 -4.15 -9.74 19.32
N ILE A 126 -3.70 -9.08 18.26
CA ILE A 126 -2.81 -7.91 18.33
C ILE A 126 -3.56 -6.61 18.08
N ASP A 127 -2.90 -5.50 18.40
CA ASP A 127 -3.34 -4.16 18.02
C ASP A 127 -2.35 -3.58 17.02
N CYS A 128 -2.82 -3.30 15.81
CA CYS A 128 -2.04 -2.66 14.76
C CYS A 128 -2.03 -1.15 15.02
N ARG A 129 -0.86 -0.54 15.23
CA ARG A 129 -0.71 0.89 15.51
C ARG A 129 0.43 1.51 14.74
#